data_AF-A0A1M7YKW9-F1
#
_entry.id   AF-A0A1M7YKW9-F1
#
_cell.length_a   1.000
_cell.length_b   1.000
_cell.length_c   1.000
_cell.angle_alpha   90.00
_cell.angle_beta   90.00
_cell.angle_gamma   90.00
#
_symmetry.space_group_name_H-M   'P 1'
#
loop_
_entity.id
_entity.type
_entity.pdbx_description
1 polymer ?
#
loop_
_entity_poly.entity_id
_entity_poly.type
_entity_poly.pdbx_seq_one_letter_code
_entity_poly.pdbx_strand_id
1 'polypeptide(L)' 'MATLNISMPDEMRAFIESRVSTGEYQSASDYMRDLIRHDREETERLLVEGLESGTSQPLDMATLRKKAQTLLKQEQAL' A
#
# COMPACT_ATOMS: atom_id res chain seq x y z
N MET A 1 12.59 -22.93 6.82
CA MET A 1 12.24 -21.73 6.04
C MET A 1 11.62 -22.20 4.73
N ALA A 2 10.53 -21.59 4.29
CA ALA A 2 9.99 -21.83 2.96
C ALA A 2 10.86 -21.10 1.91
N THR A 3 11.05 -21.70 0.75
CA THR A 3 11.74 -21.09 -0.39
C THR A 3 10.71 -20.50 -1.36
N LEU A 4 11.01 -19.30 -1.87
CA LEU A 4 10.18 -18.60 -2.84
C LEU A 4 11.06 -18.23 -4.03
N ASN A 5 10.76 -18.76 -5.21
CA ASN A 5 11.44 -18.43 -6.45
C ASN A 5 10.58 -17.44 -7.24
N ILE A 6 11.14 -16.29 -7.60
CA ILE A 6 10.43 -15.22 -8.30
C ILE A 6 11.23 -14.85 -9.54
N SER A 7 10.56 -14.80 -10.69
CA SER A 7 11.10 -14.17 -11.90
C SER A 7 10.66 -12.71 -11.93
N MET A 8 11.57 -11.82 -12.29
CA MET A 8 11.30 -10.38 -12.38
C MET A 8 12.15 -9.74 -13.47
N PRO A 9 11.73 -8.58 -14.02
CA PRO A 9 12.55 -7.77 -14.92
C PRO A 9 13.88 -7.35 -14.28
N ASP A 10 14.89 -7.14 -15.12
CA ASP A 10 16.23 -6.75 -14.67
C ASP A 10 16.23 -5.44 -13.87
N GLU A 11 15.35 -4.50 -14.22
CA GLU A 11 15.20 -3.22 -13.50
C GLU A 11 14.79 -3.42 -12.05
N MET A 12 13.87 -4.34 -11.78
CA MET A 12 13.44 -4.66 -10.42
C MET A 12 14.57 -5.29 -9.62
N ARG A 13 15.32 -6.21 -10.26
CA ARG A 13 16.47 -6.83 -9.63
C ARG A 13 17.54 -5.81 -9.27
N ALA A 14 17.89 -4.92 -10.20
CA ALA A 14 18.89 -3.87 -10.00
C ALA A 14 18.50 -2.94 -8.83
N PHE A 15 17.21 -2.61 -8.72
CA PHE A 15 16.71 -1.83 -7.59
C PHE A 15 16.87 -2.56 -6.26
N ILE A 16 16.53 -3.85 -6.18
CA ILE A 16 16.72 -4.63 -4.95
C ILE A 16 18.21 -4.73 -4.59
N GLU A 17 19.07 -4.97 -5.58
CA GLU A 17 20.52 -5.01 -5.39
C GLU A 17 21.07 -3.67 -4.89
N SER A 18 20.55 -2.53 -5.35
CA SER A 18 20.98 -1.23 -4.84
C SER A 18 20.65 -1.05 -3.36
N ARG A 19 19.46 -1.50 -2.91
CA ARG A 19 19.05 -1.47 -1.49
C ARG A 19 19.89 -2.39 -0.61
N VAL A 20 20.39 -3.49 -1.14
CA VAL A 20 21.34 -4.37 -0.43
C VAL A 20 22.73 -3.72 -0.39
N SER A 21 23.17 -3.12 -1.50
CA SER A 21 24.51 -2.50 -1.60
C SER A 21 24.70 -1.30 -0.68
N THR A 22 23.61 -0.58 -0.35
CA THR A 22 23.65 0.55 0.61
C THR A 22 23.80 0.08 2.06
N GLY A 23 23.68 -1.23 2.31
CA GLY A 23 23.71 -1.82 3.65
C GLY A 23 22.39 -1.72 4.40
N GLU A 24 21.32 -1.20 3.78
CA GLU A 24 19.98 -1.16 4.38
C GLU A 24 19.41 -2.56 4.60
N TYR A 25 19.73 -3.52 3.72
CA TYR A 25 19.31 -4.92 3.82
C TYR A 25 20.48 -5.87 3.60
N GLN A 26 20.47 -7.00 4.31
CA GLN A 26 21.55 -7.99 4.20
C GLN A 26 21.44 -8.86 2.93
N SER A 27 20.24 -8.96 2.34
CA SER A 27 20.01 -9.73 1.12
C SER A 27 18.68 -9.34 0.46
N ALA A 28 18.48 -9.76 -0.78
CA ALA A 28 17.20 -9.62 -1.47
C ALA A 28 16.04 -10.31 -0.71
N SER A 29 16.33 -11.44 -0.05
CA SER A 29 15.32 -12.14 0.77
C SER A 29 14.94 -11.35 2.02
N ASP A 30 15.88 -10.60 2.59
CA ASP A 30 15.64 -9.74 3.74
C ASP A 30 14.74 -8.56 3.37
N TYR A 31 15.08 -7.87 2.27
CA TYR A 31 14.25 -6.83 1.68
C TYR A 31 12.82 -7.31 1.38
N MET A 32 12.68 -8.49 0.77
CA MET A 32 11.36 -9.04 0.45
C MET A 32 10.52 -9.35 1.69
N ARG A 33 11.14 -9.88 2.76
CA ARG A 33 10.42 -10.13 4.03
C ARG A 33 9.95 -8.85 4.68
N ASP A 34 10.77 -7.80 4.60
CA ASP A 34 10.42 -6.50 5.12
C ASP A 34 9.26 -5.86 4.36
N LEU A 35 9.29 -5.92 3.02
CA LEU A 35 8.17 -5.50 2.19
C LEU A 35 6.86 -6.23 2.53
N ILE A 36 6.91 -7.55 2.71
CA ILE A 36 5.73 -8.34 3.09
C ILE A 36 5.21 -7.93 4.48
N ARG A 37 6.11 -7.62 5.41
CA ARG A 37 5.72 -7.14 6.74
C ARG A 37 5.02 -5.78 6.64
N HIS A 38 5.61 -4.83 5.92
CA HIS A 38 5.03 -3.51 5.71
C HIS A 38 3.68 -3.57 5.00
N ASP A 39 3.53 -4.41 3.98
CA ASP A 39 2.26 -4.62 3.29
C ASP A 39 1.16 -5.13 4.24
N ARG A 40 1.52 -6.10 5.10
CA ARG A 40 0.62 -6.60 6.12
C ARG A 40 0.27 -5.55 7.16
N GLU A 41 1.26 -4.81 7.66
CA GLU A 41 1.07 -3.78 8.68
C GLU A 41 0.19 -2.63 8.16
N GLU A 42 0.37 -2.19 6.92
CA GLU A 42 -0.47 -1.15 6.33
C GLU A 42 -1.90 -1.65 6.11
N THR A 43 -2.06 -2.91 5.65
CA THR A 43 -3.38 -3.53 5.52
C THR A 43 -4.09 -3.61 6.88
N GLU A 44 -3.38 -4.04 7.92
CA GLU A 44 -3.91 -4.15 9.28
C GLU A 44 -4.28 -2.77 9.84
N ARG A 45 -3.43 -1.76 9.61
CA ARG A 45 -3.69 -0.37 10.01
C ARG A 45 -4.97 0.18 9.35
N LEU A 46 -5.14 -0.01 8.04
CA LEU A 46 -6.33 0.45 7.32
C LEU A 46 -7.60 -0.28 7.79
N LEU A 47 -7.49 -1.56 8.15
CA LEU A 47 -8.61 -2.30 8.73
C LEU A 47 -9.00 -1.76 10.11
N VAL A 48 -8.02 -1.49 10.98
CA VAL A 48 -8.27 -0.87 12.29
C VAL A 48 -8.90 0.50 12.13
N GLU A 49 -8.37 1.35 11.24
CA GLU A 49 -8.95 2.66 10.93
C GLU A 49 -10.40 2.52 10.47
N GLY A 50 -10.69 1.54 9.59
CA GLY A 50 -12.04 1.24 9.15
C GLY A 50 -12.98 0.80 10.28
N LEU A 51 -12.51 -0.02 11.21
CA LEU A 51 -13.28 -0.44 12.39
C LEU A 51 -13.55 0.72 13.36
N GLU A 52 -12.58 1.62 13.52
CA GLU A 52 -12.70 2.81 14.36
C GLU A 52 -13.46 3.96 13.70
N SER A 53 -13.69 3.90 12.38
CA SER A 53 -14.41 4.93 11.60
C SER A 53 -15.91 5.06 11.92
N GLY A 54 -16.42 4.20 12.79
CA GLY A 54 -17.80 4.22 13.28
C GLY A 54 -18.67 3.13 12.65
N THR A 55 -19.97 3.23 12.87
CA THR A 55 -20.91 2.20 12.41
C THR A 55 -21.07 2.25 10.89
N SER A 56 -20.90 1.11 10.23
CA SER A 56 -21.15 0.95 8.80
C SER A 56 -22.59 1.35 8.43
N GLN A 57 -22.72 2.10 7.34
CA GLN A 57 -24.00 2.53 6.77
C GLN A 57 -24.14 1.99 5.34
N PRO A 58 -25.36 1.76 4.83
CA PRO A 58 -25.58 1.37 3.44
C PRO A 58 -24.95 2.38 2.47
N LEU A 59 -24.17 1.87 1.51
CA LEU A 59 -23.50 2.69 0.51
C LEU A 59 -24.41 2.95 -0.69
N ASP A 60 -24.76 4.22 -0.92
CA ASP A 60 -25.37 4.67 -2.18
C ASP A 60 -24.33 5.36 -3.09
N MET A 61 -24.04 4.70 -4.21
CA MET A 61 -23.06 5.17 -5.19
C MET A 61 -23.48 6.50 -5.86
N ALA A 62 -24.78 6.76 -6.02
CA ALA A 62 -25.26 8.00 -6.61
C ALA A 62 -24.96 9.21 -5.70
N THR A 63 -25.24 9.06 -4.40
CA THR A 63 -24.95 10.06 -3.39
C THR A 63 -23.43 10.27 -3.21
N LEU A 64 -22.65 9.19 -3.18
CA LEU A 64 -21.17 9.27 -3.10
C LEU A 64 -20.60 10.09 -4.27
N ARG A 65 -21.02 9.80 -5.51
CA ARG A 65 -20.56 10.50 -6.71
C ARG A 65 -20.92 11.98 -6.69
N LYS A 66 -22.13 12.32 -6.24
CA LYS A 66 -22.58 13.71 -6.10
C LYS A 66 -21.74 14.48 -5.07
N LYS A 67 -21.43 13.84 -3.94
CA LYS A 67 -20.55 14.43 -2.91
C LYS A 67 -19.14 14.66 -3.44
N ALA A 68 -18.54 13.68 -4.13
CA ALA A 68 -17.21 13.81 -4.73
C ALA A 68 -17.13 14.96 -5.75
N GLN A 69 -18.12 15.08 -6.65
CA GLN A 69 -18.19 16.18 -7.62
C GLN A 69 -18.34 17.56 -6.96
N THR A 70 -18.99 17.63 -5.80
CA THR A 70 -19.17 18.88 -5.06
C THR A 70 -17.84 19.33 -4.44
N LEU A 71 -17.11 18.39 -3.83
CA LEU A 71 -15.78 18.66 -3.24
C LEU A 71 -14.77 19.11 -4.30
N LEU A 72 -14.74 18.45 -5.46
CA LEU A 72 -13.87 18.83 -6.58
C LEU A 72 -14.11 20.28 -7.04
N LYS A 73 -15.39 20.71 -7.11
CA LYS A 73 -15.74 22.08 -7.51
C LYS A 73 -15.37 23.10 -6.44
N GLN A 74 -15.38 22.73 -5.17
CA GLN A 74 -14.96 23.61 -4.07
C GLN A 74 -13.44 23.81 -4.06
N GLU A 75 -12.68 22.76 -4.34
CA GLU A 75 -11.22 22.82 -4.41
C GLU A 75 -10.73 23.62 -5.63
N GLN A 76 -11.45 23.57 -6.76
CA GLN A 76 -11.14 24.36 -7.97
C GLN A 76 -11.58 25.83 -7.89
N ALA A 77 -12.37 26.20 -6.88
CA ALA A 77 -12.83 27.57 -6.66
C ALA A 77 -11.93 28.35 -5.68
N LEU A 78 -10.93 27.70 -5.11
CA LEU A 78 -9.85 28.27 -4.30
C LEU A 78 -8.58 28.43 -5.16
#